data_AF-A0A7X1GJS4-F1
#
_entry.id   AF-A0A7X1GJS4-F1
#
_cell.length_a   1.000
_cell.length_b   1.000
_cell.length_c   1.000
_cell.angle_alpha   90.00
_cell.angle_beta   90.00
_cell.angle_gamma   90.00
#
_symmetry.space_group_name_H-M   'P 1'
#
loop_
_entity.id
_entity.type
_entity.pdbx_description
1 polymer ?
#
loop_
_entity_poly.entity_id
_entity_poly.type
_entity_poly.pdbx_seq_one_letter_code
_entity_poly.pdbx_strand_id
1 'polypeptide(L)'
;VSFGHAGDGNIHFNIMLDKKNKEDLKKAEAAVEALFAYTLELGGTISGEHGIGITKSPYIQKEIGVVELGLMKKIKKIFDPNGVLNPGKIFP
;
A
#
# COMPACT_ATOMS: atom_id res chain seq x y z
N VAL A 1 2.55 -5.61 17.16
CA VAL A 1 2.00 -4.58 18.08
C VAL A 1 0.95 -3.80 17.32
N SER A 2 -0.24 -3.64 17.88
CA SER A 2 -1.35 -2.92 17.24
C SER A 2 -1.88 -1.85 18.17
N PHE A 3 -2.07 -0.64 17.65
CA PHE A 3 -2.64 0.51 18.34
C PHE A 3 -3.25 1.44 17.29
N GLY A 4 -4.01 2.45 17.67
CA GLY A 4 -4.53 3.40 16.68
C GLY A 4 -5.61 4.31 17.23
N HIS A 5 -6.31 4.94 16.30
CA HIS A 5 -7.35 5.91 16.54
C HIS A 5 -8.70 5.24 16.28
N ALA A 6 -9.39 4.84 17.35
CA ALA A 6 -10.68 4.17 17.21
C ALA A 6 -11.79 5.11 16.67
N GLY A 7 -11.64 6.43 16.88
CA GLY A 7 -12.66 7.42 16.49
C GLY A 7 -12.83 7.59 14.98
N ASP A 8 -11.80 7.30 14.20
CA ASP A 8 -11.81 7.36 12.73
C ASP A 8 -11.58 5.98 12.07
N GLY A 9 -11.45 4.92 12.87
CA GLY A 9 -11.25 3.57 12.38
C GLY A 9 -9.83 3.27 11.89
N ASN A 10 -8.82 4.08 12.24
CA ASN A 10 -7.44 3.87 11.81
C ASN A 10 -6.62 3.05 12.81
N ILE A 11 -6.16 1.85 12.41
CA ILE A 11 -5.31 0.96 13.22
C ILE A 11 -3.92 0.80 12.62
N HIS A 12 -2.91 1.12 13.42
CA HIS A 12 -1.49 0.96 13.14
C HIS A 12 -1.06 -0.45 13.52
N PHE A 13 -0.89 -1.31 12.52
CA PHE A 13 -0.41 -2.68 12.69
C PHE A 13 1.09 -2.79 12.43
N ASN A 14 1.86 -3.20 13.44
CA ASN A 14 3.32 -3.29 13.36
C ASN A 14 3.79 -4.75 13.55
N ILE A 15 4.54 -5.25 12.57
CA ILE A 15 5.21 -6.55 12.63
C ILE A 15 6.62 -6.32 13.17
N MET A 16 6.89 -6.87 14.36
CA MET A 16 8.21 -6.82 15.00
C MET A 16 9.02 -8.02 14.51
N LEU A 17 10.16 -7.79 13.87
CA LEU A 17 10.98 -8.84 13.26
C LEU A 17 12.47 -8.47 13.27
N ASP A 18 13.36 -9.46 13.26
CA ASP A 18 14.78 -9.23 12.97
C ASP A 18 15.01 -9.15 11.46
N LYS A 19 15.32 -7.94 10.97
CA LYS A 19 15.51 -7.69 9.53
C LYS A 19 16.71 -8.45 8.93
N LYS A 20 17.62 -8.97 9.76
CA LYS A 20 18.73 -9.80 9.29
C LYS A 20 18.31 -11.25 9.06
N ASN A 21 17.19 -11.67 9.62
CA ASN A 21 16.62 -13.00 9.42
C ASN A 21 15.72 -13.03 8.17
N LYS A 22 16.19 -13.72 7.12
CA LYS A 22 15.46 -13.85 5.85
C LYS A 22 14.13 -14.60 5.99
N GLU A 23 14.03 -15.53 6.94
CA GLU A 23 12.79 -16.27 7.17
C GLU A 23 11.73 -15.37 7.81
N ASP A 24 12.12 -14.54 8.77
CA ASP A 24 11.23 -13.58 9.40
C ASP A 24 10.73 -12.52 8.41
N LEU A 25 11.62 -12.06 7.51
CA LEU A 25 11.22 -11.18 6.41
C LEU A 25 10.15 -11.81 5.52
N LYS A 26 10.37 -13.05 5.09
CA LYS A 26 9.39 -13.76 4.24
C LYS A 26 8.05 -13.96 4.94
N LYS A 27 8.06 -14.29 6.23
CA LYS A 27 6.84 -14.41 7.04
C LYS A 27 6.12 -13.07 7.17
N ALA A 28 6.87 -11.98 7.36
CA ALA A 28 6.30 -10.64 7.47
C ALA A 28 5.69 -10.16 6.15
N GLU A 29 6.33 -10.41 5.01
CA GLU A 29 5.76 -10.10 3.69
C GLU A 29 4.44 -10.83 3.46
N ALA A 30 4.39 -12.14 3.77
CA ALA A 30 3.15 -12.91 3.69
C ALA A 30 2.07 -12.39 4.65
N ALA A 31 2.44 -11.99 5.87
CA ALA A 31 1.52 -11.39 6.83
C ALA A 31 0.98 -10.04 6.36
N VAL A 32 1.81 -9.21 5.70
CA VAL A 32 1.37 -7.94 5.10
C VAL A 32 0.37 -8.18 3.97
N GLU A 33 0.64 -9.15 3.09
CA GLU A 33 -0.30 -9.47 2.00
C GLU A 33 -1.64 -9.98 2.53
N ALA A 34 -1.62 -10.87 3.53
CA ALA A 34 -2.83 -11.37 4.18
C ALA A 34 -3.61 -10.25 4.88
N LEU A 35 -2.91 -9.35 5.58
CA LEU A 35 -3.52 -8.20 6.24
C LEU A 35 -4.19 -7.27 5.23
N PHE A 36 -3.52 -6.92 4.14
CA PHE A 36 -4.10 -6.05 3.12
C PHE A 36 -5.30 -6.68 2.43
N ALA A 37 -5.25 -7.97 2.10
CA ALA A 37 -6.39 -8.68 1.54
C ALA A 37 -7.60 -8.65 2.49
N TYR A 38 -7.38 -8.95 3.77
CA TYR A 38 -8.45 -8.94 4.77
C TYR A 38 -9.02 -7.54 5.03
N THR A 39 -8.16 -6.51 5.11
CA THR A 39 -8.62 -5.12 5.24
C THR A 39 -9.53 -4.72 4.08
N LEU A 40 -9.20 -5.12 2.85
CA LEU A 40 -10.04 -4.84 1.67
C LEU A 40 -11.34 -5.65 1.66
N GLU A 41 -11.32 -6.92 2.12
CA GLU A 41 -12.53 -7.74 2.29
C GLU A 41 -13.54 -7.09 3.25
N LEU A 42 -13.03 -6.41 4.29
CA LEU A 42 -13.84 -5.64 5.24
C LEU A 42 -14.29 -4.27 4.70
N GLY A 43 -13.93 -3.90 3.46
CA GLY A 43 -14.24 -2.60 2.87
C GLY A 43 -13.38 -1.44 3.39
N GLY A 44 -12.24 -1.74 4.03
CA GLY A 44 -11.28 -0.75 4.49
C GLY A 44 -10.32 -0.28 3.39
N THR A 45 -9.29 0.48 3.79
CA THR A 45 -8.20 0.95 2.91
C THR A 45 -6.85 0.41 3.36
N ILE A 46 -5.95 0.11 2.41
CA ILE A 46 -4.57 -0.31 2.75
C ILE A 46 -3.71 0.87 3.22
N SER A 47 -4.22 2.11 3.13
CA SER A 47 -3.52 3.30 3.59
C SER A 47 -4.45 4.34 4.21
N GLY A 48 -4.59 4.30 5.54
CA GLY A 48 -5.35 5.31 6.28
C GLY A 48 -4.73 6.72 6.22
N GLU A 49 -3.40 6.84 6.36
CA GLU A 49 -2.74 8.16 6.49
C GLU A 49 -1.51 8.36 5.57
N HIS A 50 -0.69 7.32 5.37
CA HIS A 50 0.69 7.49 4.84
C HIS A 50 0.82 7.41 3.31
N GLY A 51 -0.28 7.32 2.58
CA GLY A 51 -0.28 7.19 1.12
C GLY A 51 0.31 5.87 0.62
N ILE A 52 0.64 5.80 -0.68
CA ILE A 52 1.02 4.54 -1.36
C ILE A 52 2.54 4.36 -1.47
N GLY A 53 3.24 5.39 -1.96
CA GLY A 53 4.69 5.38 -2.11
C GLY A 53 5.19 4.19 -2.94
N ILE A 54 6.33 3.61 -2.56
CA ILE A 54 6.87 2.40 -3.20
C ILE A 54 6.25 1.15 -2.57
N THR A 55 6.18 1.13 -1.24
CA THR A 55 5.82 -0.05 -0.44
C THR A 55 4.44 -0.59 -0.75
N LYS A 56 3.45 0.27 -1.00
CA LYS A 56 2.06 -0.16 -1.27
C LYS A 56 1.70 -0.16 -2.76
N SER A 57 2.63 0.27 -3.62
CA SER A 57 2.41 0.32 -5.08
C SER A 57 1.94 -1.02 -5.67
N PRO A 58 2.50 -2.18 -5.27
CA PRO A 58 2.05 -3.47 -5.78
C PRO A 58 0.60 -3.84 -5.43
N TYR A 59 0.00 -3.17 -4.44
CA TYR A 59 -1.31 -3.53 -3.88
C TYR A 59 -2.42 -2.56 -4.26
N ILE A 60 -2.09 -1.33 -4.69
CA ILE A 60 -3.08 -0.26 -4.94
C ILE A 60 -4.17 -0.69 -5.93
N GLN A 61 -3.83 -1.49 -6.95
CA GLN A 61 -4.79 -1.98 -7.93
C GLN A 61 -5.88 -2.85 -7.30
N LYS A 62 -5.57 -3.57 -6.20
CA LYS A 62 -6.55 -4.39 -5.48
C LYS A 62 -7.61 -3.53 -4.78
N GLU A 63 -7.28 -2.29 -4.41
CA GLU A 63 -8.20 -1.36 -3.73
C GLU A 63 -9.04 -0.54 -4.71
N ILE A 64 -8.41 0.12 -5.68
CA ILE A 64 -9.11 1.07 -6.56
C ILE A 64 -9.48 0.49 -7.93
N GLY A 65 -9.02 -0.71 -8.29
CA GLY A 65 -9.31 -1.32 -9.59
C GLY A 65 -8.49 -0.75 -10.76
N VAL A 66 -8.73 -1.32 -11.95
CA VAL A 66 -7.94 -1.03 -13.16
C VAL A 66 -8.33 0.27 -13.86
N VAL A 67 -9.59 0.69 -13.74
CA VAL A 67 -10.12 1.87 -14.45
C VAL A 67 -9.58 3.14 -13.81
N GLU A 68 -9.69 3.23 -12.49
CA GLU A 68 -9.25 4.32 -11.63
C GLU A 68 -7.72 4.43 -11.70
N LEU A 69 -7.00 3.32 -11.56
CA LEU A 69 -5.55 3.29 -11.71
C LEU A 69 -5.11 3.76 -13.09
N GLY A 70 -5.83 3.34 -14.15
CA GLY A 70 -5.59 3.79 -15.52
C GLY A 70 -5.81 5.30 -15.70
N LEU A 71 -6.85 5.86 -15.08
CA LEU A 71 -7.12 7.30 -15.08
C LEU A 71 -5.99 8.07 -14.38
N MET A 72 -5.54 7.62 -13.21
CA MET A 72 -4.43 8.25 -12.49
C MET A 72 -3.12 8.22 -13.30
N LYS A 73 -2.81 7.10 -13.96
CA LYS A 73 -1.66 6.99 -14.88
C LYS A 73 -1.76 7.96 -16.06
N LYS A 74 -2.95 8.19 -16.62
CA LYS A 74 -3.18 9.19 -17.69
C LYS A 74 -2.93 10.61 -17.18
N ILE A 75 -3.45 10.96 -16.00
CA ILE A 75 -3.22 12.26 -15.37
C ILE A 75 -1.72 12.47 -15.15
N LYS A 76 -1.02 11.49 -14.58
CA LYS A 76 0.44 11.53 -14.40
C LYS A 76 1.17 11.83 -15.72
N LYS A 77 0.79 11.18 -16.81
CA LYS A 77 1.41 11.38 -18.13
C LYS A 77 1.19 12.77 -18.72
N ILE A 78 0.06 13.42 -18.42
CA ILE A 78 -0.22 14.80 -18.87
C ILE A 78 0.76 15.79 -18.22
N PHE A 79 0.97 15.65 -16.91
CA PHE A 79 1.80 16.59 -16.14
C PHE A 79 3.28 16.20 -16.06
N ASP A 80 3.62 14.95 -16.35
CA ASP A 80 4.99 14.44 -16.36
C ASP A 80 5.23 13.50 -17.56
N PRO A 81 5.22 14.04 -18.79
CA PRO A 81 5.37 13.23 -20.01
C PRO A 81 6.73 12.53 -20.11
N ASN A 82 7.76 13.08 -19.45
CA ASN A 82 9.11 12.53 -19.42
C ASN A 82 9.37 11.59 -18.23
N GLY A 83 8.40 11.45 -17.30
CA GLY A 83 8.52 10.56 -16.14
C GLY A 83 9.58 10.96 -15.11
N VAL A 84 9.95 12.25 -15.03
CA VAL A 84 11.04 12.73 -14.15
C VAL A 84 10.58 13.03 -12.73
N LEU A 85 9.28 13.26 -12.54
CA LEU A 85 8.73 13.59 -11.24
C LEU A 85 8.48 12.31 -10.43
N ASN A 86 9.48 11.92 -9.64
CA ASN A 86 9.37 10.86 -8.63
C ASN A 86 9.02 9.47 -9.21
N PRO A 87 9.84 8.93 -10.12
CA PRO A 87 9.56 7.66 -10.81
C PRO A 87 9.47 6.46 -9.86
N GLY A 88 8.65 5.48 -10.23
CA GLY A 88 8.51 4.21 -9.50
C GLY A 88 7.69 4.27 -8.21
N LYS A 89 7.04 5.39 -7.91
CA LYS A 89 6.12 5.52 -6.75
C LYS A 89 4.67 5.52 -7.21
N ILE A 90 3.77 5.06 -6.33
CA ILE A 90 2.31 4.99 -6.47
C ILE A 90 1.83 3.96 -7.50
N PHE A 91 2.44 3.94 -8.68
CA PHE A 91 2.02 3.11 -9.79
C PHE A 91 2.89 1.85 -9.92
N PRO A 92 2.28 0.65 -10.02
CA PRO A 92 3.01 -0.55 -10.43
C PRO A 92 3.39 -0.48 -11.91
#